data_AF-X1HSE6-F1
#
_entry.id   AF-X1HSE6-F1
#
_cell.length_a   1.000
_cell.length_b   1.000
_cell.length_c   1.000
_cell.angle_alpha   90.00
_cell.angle_beta   90.00
_cell.angle_gamma   90.00
#
_symmetry.space_group_name_H-M   'P 1'
#
loop_
_entity.id
_entity.type
_entity.pdbx_description
1 polymer ?
#
loop_
_entity_poly.entity_id
_entity_poly.type
_entity_poly.pdbx_seq_one_letter_code
_entity_poly.pdbx_strand_id
1 'polypeptide(L)'
;EILNMIKEIEKKNSEIEKYLSRLSILSRNETLKNIMNNIIESNSILQEIEKSKGKHLHTEVKEQANALQHLVDNFISKIQEKPTKKIIYLREFLENFPSISSNDKDVIINSLKDEKNKDKLREKMSSLVSIFL
;
A
#
# COMPACT_ATOMS: atom_id res chain seq x y z
N GLU A 1 35.89 -12.67 -37.46
CA GLU A 1 34.47 -12.80 -37.83
C GLU A 1 33.57 -13.12 -36.65
N ILE A 2 33.83 -14.18 -35.87
CA ILE A 2 33.01 -14.57 -34.72
C ILE A 2 32.83 -13.44 -33.68
N LEU A 3 33.90 -12.71 -33.35
CA LEU A 3 33.84 -11.56 -32.43
C LEU A 3 32.95 -10.42 -32.92
N ASN A 4 32.91 -10.16 -34.23
CA ASN A 4 32.00 -9.15 -34.79
C ASN A 4 30.56 -9.65 -34.76
N MET A 5 30.34 -10.94 -35.01
CA MET A 5 29.02 -11.54 -34.91
C MET A 5 28.46 -11.48 -33.48
N ILE A 6 29.30 -11.72 -32.46
CA ILE A 6 28.92 -11.56 -31.05
C ILE A 6 28.53 -10.12 -30.74
N LYS A 7 29.33 -9.13 -31.18
CA LYS A 7 29.01 -7.70 -30.97
C LYS A 7 27.69 -7.27 -31.62
N GLU A 8 27.40 -7.77 -32.82
CA GLU A 8 26.14 -7.51 -33.51
C GLU A 8 24.94 -8.13 -32.77
N ILE A 9 25.11 -9.32 -32.19
CA ILE A 9 24.07 -9.96 -31.36
C ILE A 9 23.82 -9.16 -30.07
N GLU A 10 24.89 -8.76 -29.36
CA GLU A 10 24.77 -7.95 -28.14
C GLU A 10 24.08 -6.62 -28.40
N LYS A 11 24.41 -5.96 -29.51
CA LYS A 11 23.75 -4.71 -29.93
C LYS A 11 22.25 -4.93 -30.18
N LYS A 12 21.88 -5.98 -30.92
CA LYS A 12 20.47 -6.31 -31.17
C LYS A 12 19.71 -6.65 -29.90
N ASN A 13 20.34 -7.37 -28.95
CA ASN A 13 19.72 -7.66 -27.66
C ASN A 13 19.45 -6.39 -26.86
N SER A 14 20.41 -5.46 -26.81
CA SER A 14 20.22 -4.17 -26.14
C SER A 14 19.10 -3.34 -26.78
N GLU A 15 18.98 -3.37 -28.11
CA GLU A 15 17.87 -2.74 -28.82
C GLU A 15 16.51 -3.36 -28.42
N ILE A 16 16.42 -4.70 -28.34
CA ILE A 16 15.21 -5.42 -27.92
C ILE A 16 14.82 -5.06 -26.47
N GLU A 17 15.76 -5.05 -25.53
CA GLU A 17 15.50 -4.67 -24.13
C GLU A 17 14.97 -3.23 -24.03
N LYS A 18 15.50 -2.32 -24.86
CA LYS A 18 15.03 -0.95 -24.95
C LYS A 18 13.62 -0.84 -25.53
N TYR A 19 13.25 -1.71 -26.47
CA TYR A 19 11.88 -1.78 -26.98
C TYR A 19 10.92 -2.36 -25.92
N LEU A 20 11.30 -3.45 -25.26
CA LEU A 20 10.49 -4.10 -24.24
C LEU A 20 10.26 -3.19 -23.03
N SER A 21 11.26 -2.42 -22.60
CA SER A 21 11.10 -1.46 -21.50
C SER A 21 10.15 -0.29 -21.83
N ARG A 22 9.94 0.00 -23.12
CA ARG A 22 8.97 1.00 -23.60
C ARG A 22 7.57 0.44 -23.76
N LEU A 23 7.40 -0.88 -23.81
CA LEU A 23 6.10 -1.50 -23.76
C LEU A 23 5.61 -1.45 -22.31
N SER A 24 5.05 -0.29 -21.92
CA SER A 24 4.31 -0.16 -20.67
C SER A 24 3.02 -0.98 -20.78
N ILE A 25 3.14 -2.29 -20.58
CA ILE A 25 1.99 -3.17 -20.46
C ILE A 25 1.30 -2.76 -19.17
N LEU A 26 0.09 -2.22 -19.30
CA LEU A 26 -0.74 -1.90 -18.15
C LEU A 26 -0.90 -3.17 -17.32
N SER A 27 -0.76 -3.04 -16.02
CA SER A 27 -1.15 -4.11 -15.11
C SER A 27 -2.63 -4.41 -15.31
N ARG A 28 -3.04 -5.65 -15.02
CA ARG A 28 -4.45 -6.06 -15.07
C ARG A 28 -5.38 -5.05 -14.36
N ASN A 29 -4.95 -4.51 -13.23
CA ASN A 29 -5.73 -3.55 -12.46
C ASN A 29 -5.88 -2.20 -13.18
N GLU A 30 -4.81 -1.70 -13.80
CA GLU A 30 -4.87 -0.47 -14.60
C GLU A 30 -5.74 -0.66 -15.85
N THR A 31 -5.66 -1.82 -16.51
CA THR A 31 -6.54 -2.16 -17.63
C THR A 31 -8.00 -2.16 -17.21
N LEU A 32 -8.33 -2.84 -16.10
CA LEU A 32 -9.70 -2.90 -15.58
C LEU A 32 -10.21 -1.51 -15.19
N LYS A 33 -9.36 -0.66 -14.60
CA LYS A 33 -9.70 0.72 -14.26
C LYS A 33 -10.02 1.55 -15.51
N ASN A 34 -9.21 1.43 -16.56
CA ASN A 34 -9.45 2.13 -17.81
C ASN A 34 -10.75 1.68 -18.48
N ILE A 35 -11.04 0.37 -18.46
CA ILE A 35 -12.32 -0.17 -18.95
C ILE A 35 -13.49 0.42 -18.17
N MET A 36 -13.40 0.46 -16.84
CA MET A 36 -14.46 1.01 -15.99
C MET A 36 -14.69 2.50 -16.29
N ASN A 37 -13.63 3.30 -16.37
CA ASN A 37 -13.73 4.72 -16.70
C ASN A 37 -14.39 4.94 -18.06
N ASN A 38 -13.99 4.17 -19.08
CA ASN A 38 -14.60 4.26 -20.41
C ASN A 38 -16.10 3.92 -20.39
N ILE A 39 -16.53 2.93 -19.58
CA ILE A 39 -17.95 2.58 -19.44
C ILE A 39 -18.74 3.73 -18.81
N ILE A 40 -18.18 4.36 -17.77
CA ILE A 40 -18.81 5.49 -17.09
C ILE A 40 -18.88 6.70 -18.03
N GLU A 41 -17.78 7.06 -18.68
CA GLU A 41 -17.72 8.18 -19.63
C GLU A 41 -18.64 7.98 -20.84
N SER A 42 -18.89 6.74 -21.25
CA SER A 42 -19.75 6.46 -22.41
C SER A 42 -21.25 6.43 -22.07
N ASN A 43 -21.64 6.53 -20.80
CA ASN A 43 -23.03 6.41 -20.40
C ASN A 43 -23.47 7.60 -19.53
N SER A 44 -24.37 8.43 -20.05
CA SER A 44 -24.85 9.65 -19.38
C SER A 44 -25.50 9.38 -18.02
N ILE A 45 -26.22 8.27 -17.86
CA ILE A 45 -26.83 7.87 -16.59
C ILE A 45 -25.74 7.52 -15.56
N LEU A 46 -24.70 6.79 -15.96
CA LEU A 46 -23.58 6.48 -15.07
C LEU A 46 -22.76 7.72 -14.72
N GLN A 47 -22.56 8.65 -15.65
CA GLN A 47 -21.93 9.94 -15.36
C GLN A 47 -22.76 10.76 -14.36
N GLU A 48 -24.08 10.80 -14.52
CA GLU A 48 -24.98 11.49 -13.57
C GLU A 48 -24.97 10.80 -12.20
N ILE A 49 -24.90 9.47 -12.16
CA ILE A 49 -24.75 8.70 -10.91
C ILE A 49 -23.39 9.01 -10.25
N GLU A 50 -22.30 9.10 -11.02
CA GLU A 50 -20.97 9.48 -10.50
C GLU A 50 -20.96 10.92 -9.98
N LYS A 51 -21.60 11.85 -10.70
CA LYS A 51 -21.70 13.27 -10.32
C LYS A 51 -22.67 13.50 -9.14
N SER A 52 -23.75 12.75 -9.04
CA SER A 52 -24.76 12.85 -7.97
C SER A 52 -24.36 12.11 -6.70
N LYS A 53 -23.49 11.10 -6.79
CA LYS A 53 -22.76 10.55 -5.65
C LYS A 53 -21.67 11.53 -5.24
N GLY A 54 -22.07 12.64 -4.61
CA GLY A 54 -21.14 13.59 -4.02
C GLY A 54 -20.15 12.85 -3.11
N LYS A 55 -18.88 12.76 -3.52
CA LYS A 55 -17.71 12.31 -2.73
C LYS A 55 -17.84 11.04 -1.86
N HIS A 56 -18.92 10.27 -1.86
CA HIS A 56 -19.09 9.26 -0.81
C HIS A 56 -18.59 7.88 -1.23
N LEU A 57 -18.83 7.44 -2.47
CA LEU A 57 -18.64 6.01 -2.80
C LEU A 57 -17.23 5.63 -3.32
N HIS A 58 -16.38 6.60 -3.65
CA HIS A 58 -14.97 6.35 -3.97
C HIS A 58 -13.99 6.94 -2.93
N THR A 59 -14.49 7.83 -2.07
CA THR A 59 -13.65 8.46 -1.04
C THR A 59 -13.67 7.64 0.24
N GLU A 60 -14.74 6.91 0.60
CA GLU A 60 -14.74 6.09 1.82
C GLU A 60 -13.59 5.06 1.85
N VAL A 61 -13.32 4.33 0.76
CA VAL A 61 -12.20 3.38 0.74
C VAL A 61 -10.83 4.10 0.80
N LYS A 62 -10.71 5.28 0.18
CA LYS A 62 -9.46 6.07 0.18
C LYS A 62 -9.25 6.87 1.48
N GLU A 63 -10.30 7.37 2.09
CA GLU A 63 -10.31 8.10 3.37
C GLU A 63 -10.14 7.13 4.52
N GLN A 64 -10.73 5.93 4.45
CA GLN A 64 -10.53 4.89 5.46
C GLN A 64 -9.13 4.30 5.33
N ALA A 65 -8.63 4.02 4.11
CA ALA A 65 -7.23 3.66 3.90
C ALA A 65 -6.27 4.77 4.37
N ASN A 66 -6.56 6.04 4.07
CA ASN A 66 -5.77 7.16 4.59
C ASN A 66 -5.85 7.27 6.11
N ALA A 67 -7.04 7.13 6.73
CA ALA A 67 -7.22 7.22 8.18
C ALA A 67 -6.47 6.10 8.92
N LEU A 68 -6.49 4.88 8.36
CA LEU A 68 -5.75 3.73 8.87
C LEU A 68 -4.23 3.90 8.69
N GLN A 69 -3.78 4.45 7.55
CA GLN A 69 -2.39 4.80 7.33
C GLN A 69 -1.91 5.90 8.31
N HIS A 70 -2.74 6.93 8.52
CA HIS A 70 -2.50 8.02 9.46
C HIS A 70 -2.43 7.52 10.91
N LEU A 71 -3.21 6.49 11.27
CA LEU A 71 -3.15 5.86 12.58
C LEU A 71 -1.75 5.26 12.82
N VAL A 72 -1.24 4.45 11.88
CA VAL A 72 0.10 3.86 11.99
C VAL A 72 1.16 4.96 12.06
N ASP A 73 1.10 5.95 11.17
CA ASP A 73 2.09 7.03 11.12
C ASP A 73 2.10 7.89 12.39
N ASN A 74 0.94 8.14 13.00
CA ASN A 74 0.84 8.84 14.28
C ASN A 74 1.55 8.08 15.39
N PHE A 75 1.29 6.78 15.54
CA PHE A 75 1.94 5.96 16.57
C PHE A 75 3.44 5.79 16.32
N ILE A 76 3.86 5.62 15.08
CA ILE A 76 5.27 5.59 14.71
C ILE A 76 5.95 6.91 15.10
N SER A 77 5.31 8.05 14.84
CA SER A 77 5.85 9.37 15.20
C SER A 77 5.98 9.53 16.72
N LYS A 78 4.95 9.15 17.51
CA LYS A 78 5.01 9.14 18.98
C LYS A 78 6.16 8.28 19.52
N ILE A 79 6.37 7.09 18.93
CA ILE A 79 7.46 6.18 19.32
C ILE A 79 8.83 6.81 18.99
N GLN A 80 8.96 7.53 17.87
CA GLN A 80 10.19 8.23 17.53
C GLN A 80 10.49 9.39 18.48
N GLU A 81 9.47 10.19 18.81
CA GLU A 81 9.63 11.32 19.73
C GLU A 81 10.00 10.85 21.14
N LYS A 82 9.40 9.74 21.60
CA LYS A 82 9.62 9.20 22.95
C LYS A 82 9.84 7.68 22.94
N PRO A 83 11.03 7.21 22.54
CA PRO A 83 11.33 5.78 22.43
C PRO A 83 11.18 5.01 23.75
N THR A 84 11.43 5.67 24.88
CA THR A 84 11.28 5.09 26.23
C THR A 84 9.83 4.70 26.54
N LYS A 85 8.85 5.33 25.88
CA LYS A 85 7.42 5.04 26.02
C LYS A 85 6.89 4.10 24.95
N LYS A 86 7.74 3.47 24.15
CA LYS A 86 7.35 2.60 23.03
C LYS A 86 6.29 1.55 23.41
N ILE A 87 6.46 0.86 24.54
CA ILE A 87 5.51 -0.16 25.01
C ILE A 87 4.12 0.43 25.28
N ILE A 88 4.06 1.64 25.84
CA ILE A 88 2.81 2.34 26.14
C ILE A 88 2.09 2.67 24.82
N TYR A 89 2.82 3.22 23.85
CA TYR A 89 2.24 3.54 22.53
C TYR A 89 1.81 2.30 21.76
N LEU A 90 2.52 1.18 21.89
CA LEU A 90 2.08 -0.09 21.30
C LEU A 90 0.80 -0.61 21.97
N ARG A 91 0.65 -0.46 23.29
CA ARG A 91 -0.61 -0.79 23.98
C ARG A 91 -1.76 0.08 23.48
N GLU A 92 -1.57 1.39 23.46
CA GLU A 92 -2.57 2.34 22.93
C GLU A 92 -2.97 2.02 21.49
N PHE A 93 -2.00 1.66 20.64
CA PHE A 93 -2.26 1.21 19.28
C PHE A 93 -3.12 -0.04 19.25
N LEU A 94 -2.79 -1.04 20.09
CA LEU A 94 -3.51 -2.30 20.11
C LEU A 94 -4.94 -2.20 20.69
N GLU A 95 -5.27 -1.15 21.43
CA GLU A 95 -6.65 -0.91 21.86
C GLU A 95 -7.61 -0.62 20.71
N ASN A 96 -7.09 -0.24 19.53
CA ASN A 96 -7.92 -0.07 18.33
C ASN A 96 -8.42 -1.40 17.74
N PHE A 97 -7.96 -2.55 18.26
CA PHE A 97 -8.33 -3.88 17.76
C PHE A 97 -9.16 -4.64 18.81
N PRO A 98 -10.49 -4.46 18.84
CA PRO A 98 -11.36 -5.12 19.83
C PRO A 98 -11.46 -6.64 19.61
N SER A 99 -11.12 -7.12 18.41
CA SER A 99 -11.12 -8.54 18.04
C SER A 99 -9.94 -9.33 18.59
N ILE A 100 -8.88 -8.66 19.08
CA ILE A 100 -7.68 -9.30 19.60
C ILE A 100 -7.81 -9.45 21.13
N SER A 101 -7.62 -10.66 21.65
CA SER A 101 -7.66 -10.91 23.09
C SER A 101 -6.52 -10.19 23.83
N SER A 102 -6.70 -9.89 25.11
CA SER A 102 -5.64 -9.24 25.91
C SER A 102 -4.33 -10.04 25.93
N ASN A 103 -4.42 -11.38 25.98
CA ASN A 103 -3.25 -12.25 25.94
C ASN A 103 -2.52 -12.14 24.59
N ASP A 104 -3.26 -12.14 23.47
CA ASP A 104 -2.67 -11.99 22.14
C ASP A 104 -2.06 -10.60 21.95
N LYS A 105 -2.69 -9.55 22.50
CA LYS A 105 -2.12 -8.20 22.51
C LYS A 105 -0.75 -8.16 23.21
N ASP A 106 -0.59 -8.84 24.35
CA ASP A 106 0.70 -8.91 25.05
C ASP A 106 1.76 -9.68 24.24
N VAL A 107 1.37 -10.75 23.55
CA VAL A 107 2.28 -11.48 22.63
C VAL A 107 2.73 -10.57 21.48
N ILE A 108 1.81 -9.82 20.86
CA ILE A 108 2.12 -8.87 19.79
C ILE A 108 3.08 -7.78 20.30
N ILE A 109 2.83 -7.20 21.48
CA ILE A 109 3.74 -6.21 22.09
C ILE A 109 5.13 -6.78 22.28
N ASN A 110 5.23 -8.01 22.80
CA ASN A 110 6.51 -8.69 22.98
C ASN A 110 7.26 -8.89 21.66
N SER A 111 6.55 -9.12 20.55
CA SER A 111 7.15 -9.25 19.22
C SER A 111 7.63 -7.92 18.60
N LEU A 112 7.04 -6.79 19.02
CA LEU A 112 7.28 -5.47 18.45
C LEU A 112 8.21 -4.59 19.30
N LYS A 113 8.28 -4.82 20.61
CA LYS A 113 9.02 -3.95 21.55
C LYS A 113 10.51 -3.84 21.21
N ASP A 114 11.12 -4.91 20.70
CA ASP A 114 12.55 -4.98 20.40
C ASP A 114 12.89 -4.58 18.95
N GLU A 115 11.88 -4.31 18.11
CA GLU A 115 12.10 -3.88 16.72
C GLU A 115 12.68 -2.46 16.68
N LYS A 116 13.97 -2.35 16.37
CA LYS A 116 14.68 -1.06 16.28
C LYS A 116 14.55 -0.40 14.91
N ASN A 117 14.24 -1.17 13.87
CA ASN A 117 14.07 -0.61 12.53
C ASN A 117 12.67 -0.01 12.40
N LYS A 118 12.61 1.31 12.15
CA LYS A 118 11.37 2.07 12.01
C LYS A 118 10.50 1.56 10.87
N ASP A 119 11.07 1.34 9.69
CA ASP A 119 10.31 0.96 8.50
C ASP A 119 9.73 -0.45 8.68
N LYS A 120 10.50 -1.34 9.31
CA LYS A 120 10.03 -2.68 9.66
C LYS A 120 8.95 -2.66 10.74
N LEU A 121 9.05 -1.77 11.73
CA LEU A 121 8.01 -1.58 12.74
C LEU A 121 6.72 -1.04 12.10
N ARG A 122 6.85 -0.04 11.22
CA ARG A 122 5.73 0.52 10.45
C ARG A 122 5.06 -0.55 9.62
N GLU A 123 5.83 -1.34 8.87
CA GLU A 123 5.32 -2.45 8.05
C GLU A 123 4.52 -3.44 8.89
N LYS A 124 5.07 -3.92 10.01
CA LYS A 124 4.36 -4.84 10.91
C LYS A 124 3.07 -4.24 11.49
N MET A 125 3.09 -2.97 11.87
CA MET A 125 1.89 -2.28 12.36
C MET A 125 0.84 -2.10 11.25
N SER A 126 1.26 -1.77 10.03
CA SER A 126 0.39 -1.73 8.86
C SER A 126 -0.22 -3.09 8.53
N SER A 127 0.55 -4.18 8.69
CA SER A 127 0.02 -5.55 8.53
C SER A 127 -1.09 -5.84 9.55
N LEU A 128 -0.90 -5.47 10.82
CA LEU A 128 -1.93 -5.65 11.85
C LEU A 128 -3.21 -4.90 11.50
N VAL A 129 -3.08 -3.65 11.04
CA VAL A 129 -4.21 -2.87 10.55
C VAL A 129 -4.93 -3.59 9.41
N SER A 130 -4.20 -4.07 8.39
CA SER A 130 -4.81 -4.76 7.25
C SER A 130 -5.50 -6.10 7.56
N ILE A 131 -5.13 -6.75 8.67
CA ILE A 131 -5.65 -8.07 9.06
C ILE A 131 -6.89 -7.91 9.95
N PHE A 132 -6.88 -6.94 10.86
CA PHE A 132 -7.84 -6.85 11.95
C PHE A 132 -8.79 -5.66 11.87
N LEU A 133 -8.59 -4.72 10.93
CA LEU A 133 -9.46 -3.58 10.64
C LEU A 133 -9.86 -3.56 9.16
#